data_AF-A0A832MRT0-F1
#
_entry.id   AF-A0A832MRT0-F1
#
_cell.length_a   1.000
_cell.length_b   1.000
_cell.length_c   1.000
_cell.angle_alpha   90.00
_cell.angle_beta   90.00
_cell.angle_gamma   90.00
#
_symmetry.space_group_name_H-M   'P 1'
#
loop_
_entity.id
_entity.type
_entity.pdbx_description
1 polymer ?
#
loop_
_entity_poly.entity_id
_entity_poly.type
_entity_poly.pdbx_seq_one_letter_code
_entity_poly.pdbx_strand_id
1 'polypeptide(L)' 'MLKKVVFITEYLNPPYDEGIKKTAYNLWLELGKKYELLAICRHGFEKENLHIVNTNALYFSAEVKSLIKNFKPDAL' A
#
# COMPACT_ATOMS: atom_id res chain seq x y z
N MET A 1 -0.73 16.38 -14.06
CA MET A 1 -1.31 15.55 -12.97
C MET A 1 -0.24 14.63 -12.45
N LEU A 2 -0.20 14.38 -11.14
CA LEU A 2 0.63 13.31 -10.59
C LEU A 2 0.10 11.96 -11.08
N LYS A 3 1.01 11.02 -11.35
CA LYS A 3 0.62 9.64 -11.67
C LYS A 3 0.05 8.97 -10.43
N LYS A 4 -0.99 8.16 -10.61
CA LYS A 4 -1.65 7.39 -9.55
C LYS A 4 -1.01 6.01 -9.44
N VAL A 5 -0.48 5.68 -8.28
CA VAL A 5 0.19 4.40 -8.03
C VAL A 5 -0.50 3.67 -6.88
N VAL A 6 -0.72 2.38 -7.05
CA VAL A 6 -1.06 1.50 -5.94
C VAL A 6 0.22 0.87 -5.42
N PHE A 7 0.41 0.83 -4.11
CA PHE A 7 1.51 0.11 -3.47
C PHE A 7 0.95 -0.96 -2.55
N ILE A 8 1.18 -2.23 -2.93
CA ILE A 8 0.73 -3.38 -2.15
C ILE A 8 1.92 -3.99 -1.41
N THR A 9 1.80 -4.15 -0.10
CA THR A 9 2.86 -4.75 0.72
C THR A 9 2.27 -5.48 1.92
N GLU A 10 3.00 -6.46 2.45
CA GLU A 10 2.62 -7.20 3.64
C GLU A 10 2.55 -6.28 4.88
N TYR A 11 3.59 -5.46 5.06
CA TYR A 11 3.86 -4.72 6.28
C TYR A 11 4.11 -3.24 6.00
N LEU A 12 3.44 -2.40 6.77
CA LEU A 12 3.75 -0.98 6.99
C LEU A 12 3.75 -0.60 8.47
N ASN A 13 3.48 -1.55 9.37
CA ASN A 13 3.51 -1.29 10.81
C ASN A 13 4.94 -1.31 11.38
N PRO A 14 5.21 -0.53 12.45
CA PRO A 14 6.42 -0.69 13.25
C PRO A 14 6.41 -2.00 14.06
N PRO A 15 7.57 -2.46 14.57
CA PRO A 15 8.93 -1.92 14.33
C PRO A 15 9.46 -2.22 12.92
N TYR A 16 10.43 -1.41 12.45
CA TYR A 16 11.07 -1.51 11.13
C TYR A 16 12.50 -2.06 11.21
N ASP A 17 12.74 -2.99 12.12
CA ASP A 17 13.99 -3.71 12.35
C ASP A 17 14.23 -4.80 11.30
N GLU A 18 13.17 -5.39 10.78
CA GLU A 18 13.23 -6.34 9.67
C GLU A 18 13.49 -5.63 8.33
N GLY A 19 14.43 -6.15 7.54
CA GLY A 19 14.85 -5.54 6.27
C GLY A 19 13.70 -5.32 5.29
N ILE A 20 12.75 -6.25 5.20
CA ILE A 20 11.59 -6.13 4.32
C ILE A 20 10.62 -5.03 4.78
N LYS A 21 10.36 -4.92 6.09
CA LYS A 21 9.48 -3.87 6.65
C LYS A 21 10.09 -2.49 6.46
N LYS A 22 11.39 -2.36 6.75
CA LYS A 22 12.14 -1.12 6.53
C LYS A 22 12.13 -0.68 5.07
N THR A 23 12.30 -1.63 4.15
CA THR A 23 12.29 -1.36 2.72
C THR A 23 10.91 -0.94 2.24
N ALA A 24 9.86 -1.69 2.61
CA ALA A 24 8.48 -1.35 2.26
C ALA A 24 8.08 0.03 2.78
N TYR A 25 8.41 0.35 4.02
CA TYR A 25 8.11 1.65 4.63
C TYR A 25 8.82 2.80 3.91
N ASN A 26 10.12 2.66 3.63
CA ASN A 26 10.88 3.70 2.91
C ASN A 26 10.38 3.87 1.47
N LEU A 27 10.05 2.78 0.77
CA LEU A 27 9.45 2.86 -0.56
C LEU A 27 8.12 3.60 -0.52
N TRP A 28 7.25 3.29 0.43
CA TRP A 28 5.98 3.98 0.61
C TRP A 28 6.16 5.49 0.83
N LEU A 29 7.12 5.90 1.67
CA LEU A 29 7.45 7.31 1.89
C LEU A 29 7.95 8.00 0.61
N GLU A 30 8.87 7.38 -0.14
CA GLU A 30 9.44 7.97 -1.35
C GLU A 30 8.43 8.03 -2.51
N LEU A 31 7.55 7.02 -2.63
CA LEU A 31 6.46 7.03 -3.60
C LEU A 31 5.45 8.15 -3.28
N GLY A 32 5.08 8.32 -2.01
CA GLY A 32 4.13 9.34 -1.58
C GLY A 32 4.59 10.78 -1.81
N LYS A 33 5.90 11.01 -1.97
CA LYS A 33 6.46 12.32 -2.35
C LYS A 33 6.29 12.65 -3.84
N LYS A 34 6.12 11.64 -4.70
CA LYS A 34 6.19 11.76 -6.17
C LYS A 34 4.88 11.41 -6.88
N TYR A 35 4.01 10.67 -6.21
CA TYR A 35 2.80 10.09 -6.80
C TYR A 35 1.59 10.33 -5.91
N GLU A 36 0.41 10.34 -6.52
CA GLU A 36 -0.83 10.12 -5.77
C GLU A 36 -0.85 8.63 -5.41
N LEU A 37 -0.77 8.30 -4.12
CA LEU A 37 -0.46 6.95 -3.66
C LEU A 37 -1.61 6.35 -2.86
N LEU A 38 -2.11 5.20 -3.29
CA LEU A 38 -2.96 4.31 -2.49
C LEU A 38 -2.11 3.15 -1.99
N ALA A 39 -1.98 2.99 -0.67
CA ALA A 39 -1.30 1.86 -0.08
C ALA A 39 -2.29 0.81 0.43
N ILE A 40 -2.01 -0.47 0.18
CA ILE A 40 -2.81 -1.62 0.64
C ILE A 40 -1.88 -2.57 1.38
N CYS A 41 -2.19 -2.93 2.62
CA CYS A 41 -1.39 -3.87 3.41
C CYS A 41 -2.21 -4.81 4.30
N ARG A 42 -1.58 -5.86 4.84
CA ARG A 42 -2.21 -6.75 5.84
C ARG A 42 -1.90 -6.32 7.27
N HIS A 43 -0.74 -5.73 7.48
CA HIS A 43 -0.28 -5.26 8.78
C HIS A 43 0.20 -3.80 8.67
N GLY A 44 -0.57 -2.87 9.21
CA GLY A 44 -0.31 -1.44 9.07
C GLY A 44 -0.77 -0.63 10.28
N PHE A 45 -0.84 0.69 10.08
CA PHE A 45 -1.42 1.64 11.02
C PHE A 45 -2.49 2.46 10.30
N GLU A 46 -3.38 3.11 11.05
CA GLU A 46 -4.44 3.92 10.45
C GLU A 46 -3.87 5.21 9.83
N LYS A 47 -4.14 5.41 8.53
CA LYS A 47 -3.83 6.64 7.80
C LYS A 47 -4.71 6.74 6.56
N GLU A 48 -5.09 7.95 6.17
CA GLU A 48 -6.05 8.21 5.08
C GLU A 48 -5.73 7.50 3.76
N ASN A 49 -4.45 7.40 3.40
CA ASN A 49 -4.00 6.79 2.14
C ASN A 49 -3.50 5.33 2.29
N LEU A 50 -3.80 4.69 3.43
CA LEU A 50 -3.38 3.34 3.77
C LEU A 50 -4.58 2.49 4.18
N HIS A 51 -4.86 1.46 3.40
CA HIS A 51 -5.92 0.49 3.69
C HIS A 51 -5.33 -0.80 4.22
N ILE A 52 -5.80 -1.21 5.39
CA ILE A 52 -5.47 -2.51 5.99
C ILE A 52 -6.56 -3.49 5.59
N VAL A 53 -6.20 -4.54 4.85
CA VAL A 53 -7.14 -5.54 4.32
C VAL A 53 -6.90 -6.90 4.95
N ASN A 54 -7.98 -7.61 5.29
CA ASN A 54 -7.88 -8.96 5.83
C ASN A 54 -7.91 -9.99 4.67
N THR A 55 -6.74 -10.40 4.20
CA THR A 55 -6.59 -11.33 3.06
C THR A 55 -5.45 -12.31 3.28
N ASN A 56 -5.32 -13.31 2.40
CA ASN A 56 -4.14 -14.17 2.36
C ASN A 56 -2.98 -13.47 1.64
N ALA A 57 -1.80 -14.12 1.60
CA ALA A 57 -0.60 -13.57 0.95
C ALA A 57 -0.75 -13.33 -0.57
N LEU A 58 -1.83 -13.82 -1.21
CA LEU A 58 -2.12 -13.58 -2.63
C LEU A 58 -2.95 -12.31 -2.86
N TYR A 59 -3.42 -11.63 -1.81
CA TYR A 59 -4.27 -10.43 -1.90
C TYR A 59 -5.52 -10.60 -2.78
N PHE A 60 -5.99 -11.84 -2.95
CA PHE A 60 -7.17 -12.14 -3.75
C PHE A 60 -8.43 -11.82 -2.96
N SER A 61 -8.91 -10.58 -3.08
CA SER A 61 -10.08 -10.07 -2.35
C SER A 61 -10.92 -9.11 -3.20
N ALA A 62 -12.24 -9.19 -3.01
CA ALA A 62 -13.18 -8.24 -3.61
C ALA A 62 -12.94 -6.79 -3.12
N GLU A 63 -12.48 -6.63 -1.89
CA GLU A 63 -12.10 -5.35 -1.30
C GLU A 63 -10.91 -4.74 -2.06
N VAL A 64 -9.82 -5.51 -2.21
CA VAL A 64 -8.62 -5.08 -2.96
C VAL A 64 -8.98 -4.70 -4.39
N LYS A 65 -9.81 -5.51 -5.05
CA LYS A 65 -10.31 -5.22 -6.39
C LYS A 65 -11.12 -3.91 -6.44
N SER A 66 -11.98 -3.67 -5.44
CA SER A 66 -12.78 -2.45 -5.34
C SER A 66 -11.90 -1.22 -5.14
N LEU A 67 -10.92 -1.29 -4.24
CA LEU A 67 -9.96 -0.21 -3.96
C LEU A 67 -9.19 0.18 -5.23
N ILE A 68 -8.60 -0.79 -5.93
CA ILE A 68 -7.85 -0.55 -7.17
C ILE A 68 -8.77 0.05 -8.25
N LYS A 69 -9.98 -0.49 -8.42
CA LYS A 69 -10.94 -0.01 -9.42
C LYS A 69 -11.39 1.44 -9.16
N ASN A 70 -11.64 1.79 -7.90
CA ASN A 70 -12.09 3.12 -7.51
C ASN A 70 -10.96 4.15 -7.63
N PHE A 71 -9.74 3.74 -7.30
CA PHE A 71 -8.56 4.60 -7.36
C PHE A 71 -8.12 4.89 -8.80
N LYS A 72 -8.33 3.94 -9.74
CA LYS A 72 -7.95 4.04 -11.17
C LYS A 72 -6.45 4.37 -11.35
N PRO A 73 -5.54 3.50 -10.88
CA PRO A 73 -4.11 3.76 -10.98
C PRO A 73 -3.59 3.69 -12.41
N ASP A 74 -2.49 4.42 -12.65
CA ASP A 74 -1.64 4.27 -13.82
C ASP A 74 -0.72 3.04 -13.71
N ALA A 75 -0.36 2.64 -12.48
CA ALA A 75 0.54 1.52 -12.19
C ALA A 75 0.23 0.85 -10.84
N LEU A 76 0.61 -0.43 -10.73
CA LEU A 76 0.51 -1.30 -9.56
C LEU A 76 1.89 -1.77 -9.12
#